data_AF-A0A6B2QCE9-F1
#
_entry.id   AF-A0A6B2QCE9-F1
#
_cell.length_a   1.000
_cell.length_b   1.000
_cell.length_c   1.000
_cell.angle_alpha   90.00
_cell.angle_beta   90.00
_cell.angle_gamma   90.00
#
_symmetry.space_group_name_H-M   'P 1'
#
loop_
_entity.id
_entity.type
_entity.pdbx_description
1 polymer ?
#
loop_
_entity_poly.entity_id
_entity_poly.type
_entity_poly.pdbx_seq_one_letter_code
_entity_poly.pdbx_strand_id
1 'polypeptide(L)'
;MIRVSLKTKLIRAIKNVAFASVAFFIIGALLKSDGPKLDLSKIYELVKDTLAFFSAFLGPVFAYVLFNDWRGEHIEKKLEADSESIFKAIQEIYLKLYEVRMSICTKATLEETEGLRVNMSMELLTVDMMRVRNYIKLLKEENDSALSFIQQSNEIVDSLYKVNNDFYDIQRAFSINQKHNKNYDFLSPINETTNELAKNEVKIDSLNEVCRNLQVKKD
;
A
#
# COMPACT_ATOMS: atom_id res chain seq x y z
N MET A 1 -20.61 18.00 15.98
CA MET A 1 -21.48 17.25 15.04
C MET A 1 -21.28 15.77 15.32
N ILE A 2 -22.22 15.11 16.01
CA ILE A 2 -22.08 13.72 16.44
C ILE A 2 -22.16 12.83 15.19
N ARG A 3 -21.06 12.16 14.81
CA ARG A 3 -21.06 11.13 13.75
C ARG A 3 -21.89 9.95 14.24
N VAL A 4 -23.19 9.97 13.97
CA VAL A 4 -24.05 8.81 14.18
C VAL A 4 -23.53 7.67 13.30
N SER A 5 -23.15 6.57 13.93
CA SER A 5 -22.62 5.36 13.29
C SER A 5 -23.50 4.89 12.13
N LEU A 6 -22.87 4.45 11.04
CA LEU A 6 -23.53 3.93 9.84
C LEU A 6 -24.54 2.84 10.20
N LYS A 7 -24.20 1.99 11.19
CA LYS A 7 -25.07 0.93 11.71
C LYS A 7 -26.40 1.49 12.26
N THR A 8 -26.36 2.62 12.97
CA THR A 8 -27.56 3.22 13.56
C THR A 8 -28.49 3.82 12.51
N LYS A 9 -27.91 4.43 11.46
CA LYS A 9 -28.68 4.95 10.32
C LYS A 9 -29.30 3.81 9.50
N LEU A 10 -28.54 2.73 9.32
CA LEU A 10 -28.99 1.52 8.62
C LEU A 10 -30.17 0.86 9.33
N ILE A 11 -30.05 0.61 10.65
CA ILE A 11 -31.11 0.01 11.46
C ILE A 11 -32.40 0.86 11.39
N ARG A 12 -32.26 2.19 11.39
CA ARG A 12 -33.40 3.10 11.25
C ARG A 12 -34.06 3.01 9.87
N ALA A 13 -33.26 2.96 8.80
CA ALA A 13 -33.78 2.80 7.44
C ALA A 13 -34.51 1.47 7.26
N ILE A 14 -33.93 0.36 7.74
CA ILE A 14 -34.56 -0.97 7.69
C ILE A 14 -35.89 -0.97 8.47
N LYS A 15 -35.91 -0.40 9.68
CA LYS A 15 -37.15 -0.29 10.49
C LYS A 15 -38.24 0.51 9.78
N ASN A 16 -37.88 1.63 9.15
CA ASN A 16 -38.83 2.48 8.44
C ASN A 16 -39.39 1.78 7.19
N VAL A 17 -38.54 1.10 6.41
CA VAL A 17 -38.98 0.33 5.23
C VAL A 17 -39.85 -0.85 5.65
N ALA A 18 -39.49 -1.57 6.72
CA ALA A 18 -40.32 -2.66 7.26
C ALA A 18 -41.70 -2.16 7.70
N PHE A 19 -41.77 -1.03 8.41
CA PHE A 19 -43.05 -0.43 8.80
C PHE A 19 -43.88 -0.01 7.58
N ALA A 20 -43.27 0.61 6.59
CA ALA A 20 -43.94 1.01 5.34
C ALA A 20 -44.47 -0.21 4.56
N SER A 21 -43.70 -1.31 4.49
CA SER A 21 -44.13 -2.55 3.86
C SER A 21 -45.32 -3.20 4.58
N VAL A 22 -45.34 -3.19 5.92
CA VAL A 22 -46.49 -3.69 6.69
C VAL A 22 -47.73 -2.82 6.44
N ALA A 23 -47.58 -1.49 6.43
CA ALA A 23 -48.68 -0.58 6.11
C ALA A 23 -49.20 -0.79 4.69
N PHE A 24 -48.29 -0.94 3.71
CA PHE A 24 -48.63 -1.25 2.32
C PHE A 24 -49.42 -2.56 2.19
N PHE A 25 -48.98 -3.61 2.90
CA PHE A 25 -49.68 -4.89 2.93
C PHE A 25 -51.08 -4.78 3.51
N ILE A 26 -51.25 -4.08 4.64
CA ILE A 26 -52.57 -3.89 5.28
C ILE A 26 -53.52 -3.12 4.37
N ILE A 27 -53.04 -2.02 3.77
CA ILE A 27 -53.84 -1.20 2.85
C ILE A 27 -54.23 -2.01 1.60
N GLY A 28 -53.29 -2.76 1.03
CA GLY A 28 -53.57 -3.63 -0.11
C GLY A 28 -54.53 -4.77 0.22
N ALA A 29 -54.46 -5.34 1.44
CA ALA A 29 -55.40 -6.36 1.90
C ALA A 29 -56.82 -5.80 2.06
N LEU A 30 -56.95 -4.59 2.60
CA LEU A 30 -58.23 -3.88 2.72
C LEU A 30 -58.84 -3.55 1.35
N LEU A 31 -58.02 -3.10 0.39
CA LEU A 31 -58.47 -2.75 -0.96
C LEU A 31 -58.87 -3.97 -1.81
N LYS A 32 -58.26 -5.13 -1.56
CA LYS A 32 -58.45 -6.35 -2.36
C LYS A 32 -59.48 -7.33 -1.74
N SER A 33 -60.09 -6.97 -0.61
CA SER A 33 -61.08 -7.76 0.11
C SER A 33 -62.50 -7.54 -0.46
N ASP A 34 -62.94 -8.48 -1.32
CA ASP A 34 -64.32 -8.51 -1.87
C ASP A 34 -65.32 -9.29 -0.96
N GLY A 35 -65.19 -9.19 0.37
CA GLY A 35 -66.08 -9.87 1.33
C GLY A 35 -65.49 -11.15 1.97
N PRO A 36 -66.32 -12.08 2.50
CA PRO A 36 -65.89 -13.13 3.44
C PRO A 36 -65.13 -14.31 2.82
N LYS A 37 -64.97 -14.36 1.49
CA LYS A 37 -64.18 -15.40 0.81
C LYS A 37 -62.79 -14.86 0.50
N LEU A 38 -61.80 -15.32 1.26
CA LEU A 38 -60.40 -15.06 1.01
C LEU A 38 -59.95 -15.80 -0.27
N ASP A 39 -59.69 -15.04 -1.32
CA ASP A 39 -59.08 -15.57 -2.55
C ASP A 39 -57.57 -15.70 -2.36
N LEU A 40 -57.08 -16.93 -2.24
CA LEU A 40 -55.66 -17.23 -2.03
C LEU A 40 -54.78 -16.65 -3.16
N SER A 41 -55.30 -16.55 -4.39
CA SER A 41 -54.56 -15.99 -5.52
C SER A 41 -54.27 -14.50 -5.31
N LYS A 42 -55.28 -13.74 -4.88
CA LYS A 42 -55.18 -12.30 -4.61
C LYS A 42 -54.21 -12.01 -3.46
N ILE A 43 -54.20 -12.85 -2.43
CA ILE A 43 -53.29 -12.74 -1.27
C ILE A 43 -51.85 -13.03 -1.69
N TYR A 44 -51.63 -14.09 -2.48
CA TYR A 44 -50.31 -14.43 -2.98
C TYR A 44 -49.68 -13.29 -3.80
N GLU A 45 -50.46 -12.67 -4.70
CA GLU A 45 -50.02 -11.48 -5.44
C GLU A 45 -49.67 -10.32 -4.51
N LEU A 46 -50.49 -10.05 -3.48
CA LEU A 46 -50.25 -8.97 -2.55
C LEU A 46 -48.97 -9.18 -1.71
N VAL A 47 -48.70 -10.43 -1.30
CA VAL A 47 -47.45 -10.80 -0.63
C VAL A 47 -46.27 -10.59 -1.57
N LYS A 48 -46.38 -11.02 -2.83
CA LYS A 48 -45.35 -10.83 -3.86
C LYS A 48 -45.04 -9.35 -4.10
N ASP A 49 -46.07 -8.52 -4.23
CA ASP A 49 -45.91 -7.07 -4.46
C ASP A 49 -45.31 -6.37 -3.26
N THR A 50 -45.70 -6.77 -2.04
CA THR A 50 -45.12 -6.24 -0.80
C THR A 50 -43.65 -6.63 -0.66
N LEU A 51 -43.29 -7.87 -1.00
CA LEU A 51 -41.89 -8.33 -1.03
C LEU A 51 -41.08 -7.60 -2.10
N ALA A 52 -41.66 -7.37 -3.29
CA ALA A 52 -41.03 -6.60 -4.36
C ALA A 52 -40.78 -5.14 -3.92
N PHE A 53 -41.77 -4.50 -3.27
CA PHE A 53 -41.61 -3.17 -2.68
C PHE A 53 -40.50 -3.17 -1.62
N PHE A 54 -40.54 -4.09 -0.66
CA PHE A 54 -39.51 -4.20 0.37
C PHE A 54 -38.11 -4.38 -0.22
N SER A 55 -37.97 -5.26 -1.22
CA SER A 55 -36.72 -5.50 -1.94
C SER A 55 -36.25 -4.29 -2.74
N ALA A 56 -37.17 -3.55 -3.38
CA ALA A 56 -36.82 -2.37 -4.17
C ALA A 56 -36.21 -1.25 -3.30
N PHE A 57 -36.66 -1.12 -2.05
CA PHE A 57 -36.12 -0.14 -1.11
C PHE A 57 -34.90 -0.63 -0.33
N LEU A 58 -34.84 -1.91 0.02
CA LEU A 58 -33.69 -2.46 0.76
C LEU A 58 -32.50 -2.84 -0.12
N GLY A 59 -32.72 -3.25 -1.37
CA GLY A 59 -31.66 -3.61 -2.31
C GLY A 59 -30.57 -2.54 -2.42
N PRO A 60 -30.91 -1.27 -2.71
CA PRO A 60 -29.93 -0.18 -2.75
C PRO A 60 -29.20 0.05 -1.40
N VAL A 61 -29.90 -0.15 -0.28
CA VAL A 61 -29.34 0.01 1.07
C VAL A 61 -28.32 -1.09 1.37
N PHE A 62 -28.64 -2.35 1.07
CA PHE A 62 -27.70 -3.47 1.20
C PHE A 62 -26.52 -3.32 0.25
N ALA A 63 -26.76 -2.94 -1.01
CA ALA A 63 -25.70 -2.66 -1.95
C ALA A 63 -24.74 -1.58 -1.42
N TYR A 64 -25.27 -0.47 -0.87
CA TYR A 64 -24.43 0.59 -0.28
C TYR A 64 -23.56 0.10 0.88
N VAL A 65 -24.11 -0.71 1.80
CA VAL A 65 -23.33 -1.27 2.91
C VAL A 65 -22.26 -2.21 2.38
N LEU A 66 -22.64 -3.13 1.49
CA LEU A 66 -21.71 -4.08 0.86
C LEU A 66 -20.58 -3.36 0.13
N PHE A 67 -20.87 -2.30 -0.63
CA PHE A 67 -19.87 -1.51 -1.34
C PHE A 67 -18.94 -0.76 -0.40
N ASN A 68 -19.44 -0.23 0.73
CA ASN A 68 -18.58 0.44 1.70
C ASN A 68 -17.62 -0.54 2.40
N ASP A 69 -18.13 -1.71 2.78
CA ASP A 69 -17.33 -2.75 3.44
C ASP A 69 -16.27 -3.30 2.48
N TRP A 70 -16.70 -3.65 1.26
CA TRP A 70 -15.81 -4.07 0.17
C TRP A 70 -14.73 -3.03 -0.15
N ARG A 71 -15.09 -1.74 -0.16
CA ARG A 71 -14.12 -0.66 -0.38
C ARG A 71 -13.09 -0.58 0.74
N GLY A 72 -13.49 -0.77 2.00
CA GLY A 72 -12.57 -0.84 3.13
C GLY A 72 -11.54 -1.95 2.95
N GLU A 73 -12.01 -3.19 2.74
CA GLU A 73 -11.13 -4.33 2.50
C GLU A 73 -10.21 -4.13 1.28
N HIS A 74 -10.73 -3.56 0.19
CA HIS A 74 -9.94 -3.37 -1.01
C HIS A 74 -8.82 -2.34 -0.79
N ILE A 75 -9.06 -1.32 0.02
CA ILE A 75 -8.03 -0.34 0.34
C ILE A 75 -6.96 -0.98 1.23
N GLU A 76 -7.33 -1.76 2.25
CA GLU A 76 -6.39 -2.46 3.11
C GLU A 76 -5.53 -3.47 2.34
N LYS A 77 -6.15 -4.32 1.51
CA LYS A 77 -5.45 -5.27 0.63
C LYS A 77 -4.51 -4.57 -0.34
N LYS A 78 -4.91 -3.41 -0.85
CA LYS A 78 -4.06 -2.61 -1.74
C LYS A 78 -2.86 -2.03 -0.97
N LEU A 79 -3.09 -1.48 0.22
CA LEU A 79 -2.02 -0.96 1.07
C LEU A 79 -1.01 -2.06 1.43
N GLU A 80 -1.49 -3.26 1.77
CA GLU A 80 -0.65 -4.42 2.03
C GLU A 80 0.25 -4.76 0.82
N ALA A 81 -0.35 -4.91 -0.36
CA ALA A 81 0.38 -5.25 -1.58
C ALA A 81 1.38 -4.15 -2.00
N ASP A 82 0.98 -2.88 -1.93
CA ASP A 82 1.83 -1.75 -2.27
C ASP A 82 3.01 -1.64 -1.28
N SER A 83 2.77 -1.86 0.01
CA SER A 83 3.82 -1.83 1.06
C SER A 83 4.82 -2.97 0.90
N GLU A 84 4.35 -4.19 0.61
CA GLU A 84 5.20 -5.35 0.35
C GLU A 84 6.09 -5.13 -0.89
N SER A 85 5.51 -4.53 -1.96
CA SER A 85 6.25 -4.20 -3.18
C SER A 85 7.35 -3.17 -2.92
N ILE A 86 7.04 -2.11 -2.16
CA ILE A 86 8.02 -1.09 -1.76
C ILE A 86 9.14 -1.71 -0.93
N PHE A 87 8.79 -2.55 0.05
CA PHE A 87 9.76 -3.22 0.90
C PHE A 87 10.72 -4.09 0.09
N LYS A 88 10.21 -4.93 -0.84
CA LYS A 88 11.04 -5.75 -1.72
C LYS A 88 11.97 -4.90 -2.58
N ALA A 89 11.46 -3.80 -3.15
CA ALA A 89 12.28 -2.90 -3.96
C ALA A 89 13.42 -2.25 -3.14
N ILE A 90 13.16 -1.88 -1.89
CA ILE A 90 14.20 -1.36 -0.97
C ILE A 90 15.26 -2.44 -0.71
N GLN A 91 14.85 -3.69 -0.45
CA GLN A 91 15.79 -4.80 -0.26
C GLN A 91 16.65 -5.06 -1.50
N GLU A 92 16.07 -5.03 -2.70
CA GLU A 92 16.81 -5.19 -3.95
C GLU A 92 17.85 -4.08 -4.14
N ILE A 93 17.49 -2.82 -3.85
CA ILE A 93 18.42 -1.69 -3.90
C ILE A 93 19.56 -1.90 -2.91
N TYR A 94 19.26 -2.32 -1.68
CA TYR A 94 20.24 -2.60 -0.65
C TYR A 94 21.25 -3.68 -1.10
N LEU A 95 20.76 -4.79 -1.67
CA LEU A 95 21.62 -5.87 -2.16
C LEU A 95 22.51 -5.41 -3.33
N LYS A 96 21.94 -4.69 -4.31
CA LYS A 96 22.71 -4.13 -5.43
C LYS A 96 23.79 -3.14 -4.96
N LEU A 97 23.56 -2.38 -3.89
CA LEU A 97 24.59 -1.52 -3.29
C LEU A 97 25.77 -2.31 -2.72
N TYR A 98 25.54 -3.50 -2.15
CA TYR A 98 26.64 -4.39 -1.77
C TYR A 98 27.42 -4.91 -2.98
N GLU A 99 26.73 -5.26 -4.06
CA GLU A 99 27.39 -5.67 -5.31
C GLU A 99 28.29 -4.54 -5.85
N VAL A 100 27.78 -3.30 -5.88
CA VAL A 100 28.56 -2.12 -6.26
C VAL A 100 29.78 -1.97 -5.35
N ARG A 101 29.59 -2.05 -4.02
CA ARG A 101 30.69 -1.96 -3.04
C ARG A 101 31.79 -2.98 -3.29
N MET A 102 31.47 -4.19 -3.75
CA MET A 102 32.46 -5.23 -4.08
C MET A 102 33.19 -4.97 -5.41
N SER A 103 32.65 -4.09 -6.26
CA SER A 103 33.19 -3.80 -7.59
C SER A 103 34.03 -2.52 -7.67
N ILE A 104 33.77 -1.53 -6.80
CA ILE A 104 34.49 -0.25 -6.78
C ILE A 104 35.94 -0.41 -6.31
N CYS A 105 36.77 0.55 -6.71
CA CYS A 105 38.20 0.65 -6.36
C CYS A 105 39.03 -0.61 -6.70
N THR A 106 38.58 -1.38 -7.68
CA THR A 106 39.32 -2.54 -8.21
C THR A 106 40.15 -2.13 -9.42
N LYS A 107 41.25 -2.84 -9.68
CA LYS A 107 42.03 -2.64 -10.92
C LYS A 107 41.19 -2.82 -12.18
N ALA A 108 40.22 -3.73 -12.14
CA ALA A 108 39.30 -3.98 -13.25
C ALA A 108 38.51 -2.72 -13.61
N THR A 109 38.05 -1.94 -12.62
CA THR A 109 37.32 -0.69 -12.89
C THR A 109 38.12 0.45 -13.53
N LEU A 110 39.44 0.28 -13.67
CA LEU A 110 40.27 1.20 -14.47
C LEU A 110 40.16 0.89 -15.97
N GLU A 111 39.75 -0.32 -16.34
CA GLU A 111 39.40 -0.67 -17.71
C GLU A 111 38.08 0.02 -18.07
N GLU A 112 38.02 0.60 -19.27
CA GLU A 112 36.90 1.44 -19.72
C GLU A 112 35.56 0.71 -19.64
N THR A 113 35.52 -0.56 -20.03
CA THR A 113 34.32 -1.40 -20.04
C THR A 113 33.77 -1.66 -18.65
N GLU A 114 34.61 -2.06 -17.71
CA GLU A 114 34.21 -2.38 -16.33
C GLU A 114 33.91 -1.12 -15.53
N GLY A 115 34.69 -0.04 -15.71
CA GLY A 115 34.39 1.26 -15.12
C GLY A 115 33.04 1.82 -15.59
N LEU A 116 32.72 1.68 -16.88
CA LEU A 116 31.41 2.07 -17.42
C LEU A 116 30.29 1.22 -16.84
N ARG A 117 30.49 -0.10 -16.68
CA ARG A 117 29.51 -1.01 -16.08
C ARG A 117 29.17 -0.63 -14.65
N VAL A 118 30.17 -0.32 -13.83
CA VAL A 118 29.98 0.12 -12.44
C VAL A 118 29.25 1.45 -12.38
N ASN A 119 29.63 2.43 -13.20
CA ASN A 119 28.94 3.71 -13.27
C ASN A 119 27.47 3.54 -13.70
N MET A 120 27.21 2.72 -14.71
CA MET A 120 25.84 2.43 -15.16
C MET A 120 25.02 1.75 -14.06
N SER A 121 25.62 0.86 -13.27
CA SER A 121 24.94 0.25 -12.12
C SER A 121 24.54 1.28 -11.06
N MET A 122 25.42 2.23 -10.74
CA MET A 122 25.12 3.33 -9.80
C MET A 122 24.03 4.28 -10.33
N GLU A 123 24.00 4.56 -11.64
CA GLU A 123 22.93 5.37 -12.26
C GLU A 123 21.59 4.64 -12.24
N LEU A 124 21.59 3.33 -12.52
CA LEU A 124 20.38 2.50 -12.42
C LEU A 124 19.84 2.44 -10.99
N LEU A 125 20.73 2.36 -9.99
CA LEU A 125 20.36 2.45 -8.57
C LEU A 125 19.69 3.77 -8.22
N THR A 126 20.20 4.90 -8.73
CA THR A 126 19.57 6.22 -8.58
C THR A 126 18.14 6.21 -9.14
N VAL A 127 17.94 5.64 -10.33
CA VAL A 127 16.61 5.52 -10.96
C VAL A 127 15.69 4.62 -10.15
N ASP A 128 16.17 3.48 -9.66
CA ASP A 128 15.40 2.55 -8.83
C ASP A 128 14.96 3.23 -7.52
N MET A 129 15.83 3.99 -6.86
CA MET A 129 15.49 4.77 -5.67
C MET A 129 14.43 5.85 -5.96
N MET A 130 14.53 6.55 -7.10
CA MET A 130 13.50 7.52 -7.52
C MET A 130 12.15 6.85 -7.76
N ARG A 131 12.15 5.65 -8.36
CA ARG A 131 10.93 4.85 -8.56
C ARG A 131 10.30 4.48 -7.24
N VAL A 132 11.08 4.00 -6.27
CA VAL A 132 10.59 3.69 -4.92
C VAL A 132 10.02 4.92 -4.23
N ARG A 133 10.70 6.08 -4.29
CA ARG A 133 10.15 7.34 -3.75
C ARG A 133 8.80 7.69 -4.38
N ASN A 134 8.62 7.46 -5.67
CA ASN A 134 7.34 7.70 -6.33
C ASN A 134 6.27 6.72 -5.86
N TYR A 135 6.60 5.45 -5.64
CA TYR A 135 5.67 4.49 -5.05
C TYR A 135 5.26 4.88 -3.63
N ILE A 136 6.22 5.29 -2.80
CA ILE A 136 5.94 5.78 -1.43
C ILE A 136 5.00 6.98 -1.46
N LYS A 137 5.20 7.95 -2.37
CA LYS A 137 4.32 9.13 -2.52
C LYS A 137 2.89 8.79 -2.94
N LEU A 138 2.69 7.65 -3.60
CA LEU A 138 1.35 7.20 -4.02
C LEU A 138 0.60 6.47 -2.91
N LEU A 139 1.28 6.08 -1.83
CA LEU A 139 0.63 5.55 -0.64
C LEU A 139 -0.20 6.65 0.02
N LYS A 140 -1.37 6.27 0.51
CA LYS A 140 -2.26 7.17 1.25
C LYS A 140 -2.00 7.05 2.74
N GLU A 141 -1.95 8.19 3.41
CA GLU A 141 -1.84 8.31 4.87
C GLU A 141 -3.19 8.02 5.53
N GLU A 142 -3.59 6.76 5.55
CA GLU A 142 -4.92 6.37 6.08
C GLU A 142 -4.89 5.96 7.55
N ASN A 143 -3.73 5.52 8.07
CA ASN A 143 -3.54 5.14 9.48
C ASN A 143 -2.10 5.40 9.96
N ASP A 144 -1.89 5.36 11.27
CA ASP A 144 -0.59 5.63 11.90
C ASP A 144 0.51 4.65 11.45
N SER A 145 0.15 3.38 11.21
CA SER A 145 1.08 2.36 10.72
C SER A 145 1.57 2.66 9.30
N ALA A 146 0.68 3.12 8.41
CA ALA A 146 1.01 3.52 7.04
C ALA A 146 1.90 4.76 7.05
N LEU A 147 1.61 5.72 7.94
CA LEU A 147 2.44 6.91 8.10
C LEU A 147 3.85 6.55 8.62
N SER A 148 3.93 5.65 9.60
CA SER A 148 5.23 5.13 10.08
C SER A 148 5.99 4.39 8.99
N PHE A 149 5.32 3.57 8.19
CA PHE A 149 5.91 2.87 7.05
C PHE A 149 6.45 3.85 6.00
N ILE A 150 5.65 4.86 5.62
CA ILE A 150 6.04 5.91 4.67
C ILE A 150 7.28 6.65 5.18
N GLN A 151 7.28 7.06 6.45
CA GLN A 151 8.41 7.76 7.05
C GLN A 151 9.68 6.91 7.04
N GLN A 152 9.63 5.69 7.57
CA GLN A 152 10.78 4.79 7.62
C GLN A 152 11.30 4.45 6.22
N SER A 153 10.40 4.21 5.27
CA SER A 153 10.78 3.93 3.88
C SER A 153 11.51 5.11 3.25
N ASN A 154 11.04 6.34 3.45
CA ASN A 154 11.73 7.54 2.95
C ASN A 154 13.11 7.71 3.60
N GLU A 155 13.21 7.56 4.93
CA GLU A 155 14.48 7.66 5.66
C GLU A 155 15.52 6.64 5.17
N ILE A 156 15.09 5.40 4.89
CA ILE A 156 15.95 4.36 4.32
C ILE A 156 16.37 4.72 2.92
N VAL A 157 15.44 5.09 2.03
CA VAL A 157 15.77 5.44 0.65
C VAL A 157 16.71 6.65 0.58
N ASP A 158 16.51 7.65 1.43
CA ASP A 158 17.40 8.82 1.52
C ASP A 158 18.80 8.43 1.98
N SER A 159 18.90 7.52 2.95
CA SER A 159 20.19 7.00 3.41
C SER A 159 20.89 6.17 2.35
N LEU A 160 20.17 5.29 1.64
CA LEU A 160 20.73 4.48 0.55
C LEU A 160 21.18 5.36 -0.63
N TYR A 161 20.44 6.42 -0.92
CA TYR A 161 20.81 7.41 -1.92
C TYR A 161 22.12 8.12 -1.57
N LYS A 162 22.30 8.51 -0.31
CA LYS A 162 23.56 9.07 0.18
C LYS A 162 24.72 8.07 0.00
N VAL A 163 24.53 6.83 0.41
CA VAL A 163 25.54 5.76 0.27
C VAL A 163 25.94 5.55 -1.20
N ASN A 164 24.97 5.56 -2.13
CA ASN A 164 25.26 5.45 -3.57
C ASN A 164 26.13 6.60 -4.07
N ASN A 165 25.82 7.84 -3.66
CA ASN A 165 26.61 9.01 -4.03
C ASN A 165 28.02 8.97 -3.44
N ASP A 166 28.15 8.54 -2.19
CA ASP A 166 29.46 8.38 -1.55
C ASP A 166 30.32 7.34 -2.30
N PHE A 167 29.73 6.20 -2.71
CA PHE A 167 30.43 5.23 -3.56
C PHE A 167 30.82 5.79 -4.93
N TYR A 168 29.95 6.59 -5.54
CA TYR A 168 30.25 7.27 -6.81
C TYR A 168 31.45 8.21 -6.67
N ASP A 169 31.48 9.03 -5.63
CA ASP A 169 32.57 9.96 -5.35
C ASP A 169 33.89 9.24 -5.05
N ILE A 170 33.83 8.16 -4.27
CA ILE A 170 34.99 7.29 -3.99
C ILE A 170 35.53 6.67 -5.28
N GLN A 171 34.67 6.09 -6.12
CA GLN A 171 35.09 5.47 -7.39
C GLN A 171 35.71 6.50 -8.33
N ARG A 172 35.11 7.69 -8.42
CA ARG A 172 35.62 8.79 -9.23
C ARG A 172 37.00 9.25 -8.74
N ALA A 173 37.16 9.43 -7.43
CA ALA A 173 38.42 9.81 -6.82
C ALA A 173 39.51 8.75 -7.04
N PHE A 174 39.15 7.47 -6.96
CA PHE A 174 40.03 6.34 -7.26
C PHE A 174 40.56 6.40 -8.70
N SER A 175 39.68 6.55 -9.68
CA SER A 175 40.05 6.65 -11.10
C SER A 175 40.96 7.86 -11.38
N ILE A 176 40.68 9.02 -10.76
CA ILE A 176 41.49 10.23 -10.90
C ILE A 176 42.88 10.04 -10.27
N ASN A 177 42.95 9.52 -9.05
CA ASN A 177 44.22 9.35 -8.34
C ASN A 177 45.13 8.33 -9.03
N GLN A 178 44.57 7.24 -9.56
CA GLN A 178 45.32 6.29 -10.39
C GLN A 178 45.89 6.94 -11.64
N LYS A 179 45.09 7.74 -12.38
CA LYS A 179 45.55 8.46 -13.58
C LYS A 179 46.71 9.43 -13.27
N HIS A 180 46.77 9.97 -12.07
CA HIS A 180 47.82 10.90 -11.63
C HIS A 180 48.93 10.25 -10.80
N ASN A 181 48.96 8.91 -10.69
CA ASN A 181 49.91 8.16 -9.85
C ASN A 181 49.98 8.68 -8.39
N LYS A 182 48.85 9.15 -7.86
CA LYS A 182 48.75 9.61 -6.48
C LYS A 182 48.42 8.43 -5.57
N ASN A 183 49.20 8.27 -4.51
CA ASN A 183 48.93 7.27 -3.49
C ASN A 183 47.94 7.86 -2.48
N TYR A 184 46.72 7.33 -2.45
CA TYR A 184 45.67 7.71 -1.51
C TYR A 184 45.05 6.45 -0.92
N ASP A 185 44.80 6.46 0.38
CA ASP A 185 44.17 5.32 1.06
C ASP A 185 42.64 5.43 0.95
N PHE A 186 42.06 4.57 0.14
CA PHE A 186 40.61 4.49 -0.06
C PHE A 186 39.93 3.54 0.93
N LEU A 187 40.66 2.82 1.78
CA LEU A 187 40.06 1.85 2.71
C LEU A 187 39.20 2.54 3.78
N SER A 188 39.66 3.68 4.33
CA SER A 188 38.88 4.43 5.33
C SER A 188 37.51 4.89 4.79
N PRO A 189 37.43 5.65 3.68
CA PRO A 189 36.13 6.10 3.17
C PRO A 189 35.24 4.94 2.74
N ILE A 190 35.79 3.87 2.13
CA ILE A 190 35.00 2.67 1.79
C ILE A 190 34.40 2.02 3.04
N ASN A 191 35.20 1.89 4.11
CA ASN A 191 34.73 1.29 5.37
C ASN A 191 33.69 2.17 6.06
N GLU A 192 33.85 3.49 6.05
CA GLU A 192 32.87 4.44 6.58
C GLU A 192 31.53 4.31 5.85
N THR A 193 31.54 4.39 4.52
CA THR A 193 30.32 4.23 3.70
C THR A 193 29.71 2.84 3.84
N THR A 194 30.54 1.80 3.97
CA THR A 194 30.09 0.43 4.27
C THR A 194 29.36 0.34 5.60
N ASN A 195 29.89 0.99 6.65
CA ASN A 195 29.27 0.96 7.96
C ASN A 195 27.90 1.67 7.94
N GLU A 196 27.78 2.76 7.16
CA GLU A 196 26.48 3.40 6.92
C GLU A 196 25.53 2.49 6.15
N LEU A 197 26.01 1.73 5.16
CA LEU A 197 25.20 0.72 4.48
C LEU A 197 24.73 -0.36 5.46
N ALA A 198 25.60 -0.89 6.31
CA ALA A 198 25.23 -1.89 7.32
C ALA A 198 24.20 -1.37 8.34
N LYS A 199 24.26 -0.08 8.73
CA LYS A 199 23.22 0.53 9.58
C LYS A 199 21.83 0.50 8.94
N ASN A 200 21.75 0.50 7.61
CA ASN A 200 20.46 0.41 6.91
C ASN A 200 19.85 -1.00 6.98
N GLU A 201 20.65 -2.04 7.24
CA GLU A 201 20.13 -3.40 7.45
C GLU A 201 19.13 -3.43 8.61
N VAL A 202 19.54 -2.85 9.75
CA VAL A 202 18.70 -2.77 10.96
C VAL A 202 17.40 -1.99 10.69
N LYS A 203 17.47 -0.93 9.89
CA LYS A 203 16.28 -0.14 9.51
C LYS A 203 15.37 -0.91 8.55
N ILE A 204 15.94 -1.69 7.64
CA ILE A 204 15.17 -2.55 6.74
C ILE A 204 14.47 -3.65 7.54
N ASP A 205 15.14 -4.22 8.55
CA ASP A 205 14.52 -5.20 9.45
C ASP A 205 13.37 -4.57 10.26
N SER A 206 13.54 -3.36 10.80
CA SER A 206 12.44 -2.66 11.47
C SER A 206 11.29 -2.33 10.52
N LEU A 207 11.58 -1.95 9.28
CA LEU A 207 10.58 -1.71 8.25
C LEU A 207 9.78 -2.98 7.93
N ASN A 208 10.43 -4.15 7.93
CA ASN A 208 9.76 -5.44 7.75
C ASN A 208 8.73 -5.72 8.86
N GLU A 209 9.07 -5.39 10.11
CA GLU A 209 8.12 -5.50 11.23
C GLU A 209 6.91 -4.59 11.04
N VAL A 210 7.12 -3.35 10.61
CA VAL A 210 6.00 -2.44 10.30
C VAL A 210 5.18 -2.95 9.12
N CYS A 211 5.83 -3.49 8.08
CA CYS A 211 5.15 -4.10 6.93
C CYS A 211 4.28 -5.29 7.37
N ARG A 212 4.75 -6.13 8.30
CA ARG A 212 3.95 -7.22 8.89
C ARG A 212 2.77 -6.71 9.72
N ASN A 213 2.92 -5.59 10.40
CA ASN A 213 1.81 -4.98 11.15
C ASN A 213 0.74 -4.37 10.22
N LEU A 214 1.09 -4.05 8.97
CA LEU A 214 0.14 -3.63 7.94
C LEU A 214 -0.60 -4.82 7.30
N GLN A 215 -0.06 -6.03 7.41
CA GLN A 215 -0.77 -7.25 7.04
C GLN A 215 -1.85 -7.52 8.08
N VAL A 216 -3.11 -7.27 7.72
CA VAL A 216 -4.26 -7.47 8.60
C VAL A 216 -4.24 -8.92 9.13
N LYS A 217 -4.45 -9.08 10.44
CA LYS A 217 -4.75 -10.40 11.04
C LYS A 217 -5.95 -10.98 10.30
N LYS A 218 -5.72 -12.06 9.54
CA LYS A 218 -6.80 -12.93 9.07
C LYS A 218 -7.42 -13.58 10.30
N ASP A 219 -8.46 -12.97 10.83
CA ASP A 219 -9.41 -13.63 11.74
C ASP A 219 -10.29 -14.62 10.95
#